data_AF-A0A7V8Y6F3-F1
#
_entry.id   AF-A0A7V8Y6F3-F1
#
_cell.length_a   1.000
_cell.length_b   1.000
_cell.length_c   1.000
_cell.angle_alpha   90.00
_cell.angle_beta   90.00
_cell.angle_gamma   90.00
#
_symmetry.space_group_name_H-M   'P 1'
#
loop_
_entity.id
_entity.type
_entity.pdbx_description
1 polymer ?
#
loop_
_entity_poly.entity_id
_entity_poly.type
_entity_poly.pdbx_seq_one_letter_code
_entity_poly.pdbx_strand_id
1 'polypeptide(L)'
;DVAGGVQVQLGDAYGEENRRIVFELHIPQLAALGVVKVADVIVRYVSVGDEIASHEVTIPLQNNLVSADEAAAQGPDGDVTEEVLILRAGQAQRQARKLADDGDYQGAQSTLRNVADELRKQAPSSNRADELLREAQLLEQSEALADERSWDASSSKALHYDANRKGQGRRRSHRPPKDQL
;
A
#
# COMPACT_ATOMS: atom_id res chain seq x y z
N ASP A 1 1.40 9.75 -22.73
CA ASP A 1 2.37 8.66 -22.86
C ASP A 1 3.76 9.06 -22.46
N VAL A 2 4.39 8.18 -21.68
CA VAL A 2 5.81 8.21 -21.35
C VAL A 2 6.45 7.05 -22.11
N ALA A 3 7.36 7.34 -23.03
CA ALA A 3 8.00 6.31 -23.85
C ALA A 3 8.73 5.29 -22.96
N GLY A 4 8.39 4.00 -23.08
CA GLY A 4 8.96 2.93 -22.25
C GLY A 4 8.53 2.95 -20.77
N GLY A 5 7.55 3.78 -20.39
CA GLY A 5 7.08 3.93 -19.02
C GLY A 5 5.60 3.56 -18.84
N VAL A 6 5.18 3.46 -17.58
CA VAL A 6 3.78 3.29 -17.20
C VAL A 6 3.22 4.65 -16.76
N GLN A 7 2.09 5.06 -17.34
CA GLN A 7 1.39 6.27 -16.92
C GLN A 7 0.12 5.89 -16.15
N VAL A 8 -0.02 6.45 -14.95
CA VAL A 8 -1.21 6.29 -14.10
C VAL A 8 -1.80 7.66 -13.81
N GLN A 9 -3.11 7.82 -13.99
CA GLN A 9 -3.80 9.03 -13.54
C GLN A 9 -4.16 8.90 -12.07
N LEU A 10 -3.71 9.88 -11.30
CA LEU A 10 -4.13 10.09 -9.93
C LEU A 10 -5.24 11.13 -9.94
N GLY A 11 -6.32 10.90 -9.20
CA GLY A 11 -7.38 11.90 -9.07
C GLY A 11 -6.90 13.15 -8.31
N ASP A 12 -7.78 14.12 -8.15
CA ASP A 12 -7.48 15.38 -7.47
C ASP A 12 -7.18 15.18 -5.98
N ALA A 13 -6.22 15.93 -5.45
CA ALA A 13 -5.94 16.04 -4.02
C ALA A 13 -6.37 17.43 -3.53
N TYR A 14 -7.01 17.50 -2.35
CA TYR A 14 -7.57 18.75 -1.84
C TYR A 14 -7.03 19.13 -0.45
N GLY A 15 -6.68 20.40 -0.28
CA GLY A 15 -6.20 20.94 1.00
C GLY A 15 -4.94 20.25 1.48
N GLU A 16 -4.90 19.89 2.77
CA GLU A 16 -3.76 19.22 3.43
C GLU A 16 -3.76 17.69 3.25
N GLU A 17 -4.39 17.16 2.21
CA GLU A 17 -4.43 15.72 1.95
C GLU A 17 -3.05 15.18 1.57
N ASN A 18 -2.53 14.24 2.36
CA ASN A 18 -1.32 13.49 2.02
C ASN A 18 -1.69 12.20 1.29
N ARG A 19 -1.21 12.06 0.04
CA ARG A 19 -1.37 10.83 -0.75
C ARG A 19 -0.08 10.03 -0.78
N ARG A 20 -0.22 8.73 -0.60
CA ARG A 20 0.88 7.76 -0.72
C ARG A 20 0.66 6.95 -1.98
N ILE A 21 1.70 6.85 -2.80
CA ILE A 21 1.72 6.05 -4.01
C ILE A 21 2.75 4.98 -3.77
N VAL A 22 2.33 3.72 -3.89
CA VAL A 22 3.22 2.57 -3.79
C VAL A 22 3.17 1.84 -5.12
N PHE A 23 4.34 1.54 -5.66
CA PHE A 23 4.50 0.74 -6.87
C PHE A 23 5.61 -0.27 -6.63
N GLU A 24 5.52 -1.39 -7.32
CA GLU A 24 6.53 -2.44 -7.31
C GLU A 24 7.27 -2.40 -8.66
N LEU A 25 8.60 -2.45 -8.61
CA LEU A 25 9.45 -2.47 -9.79
C LEU A 25 10.27 -3.76 -9.77
N HIS A 26 10.13 -4.57 -10.82
CA HIS A 26 11.02 -5.69 -11.03
C HIS A 26 12.33 -5.20 -11.66
N ILE A 27 13.41 -5.24 -10.89
CA ILE A 27 14.74 -4.86 -11.35
C ILE A 27 15.47 -6.12 -11.82
N PRO A 28 15.88 -6.22 -13.10
CA PRO A 28 16.64 -7.37 -13.59
C PRO A 28 18.00 -7.46 -12.87
N GLN A 29 18.65 -8.62 -12.95
CA GLN A 29 19.98 -8.78 -12.36
C GLN A 29 20.96 -7.76 -12.95
N LEU A 30 21.62 -7.01 -12.06
CA LEU A 30 22.61 -5.99 -12.44
C LEU A 30 24.00 -6.55 -12.17
N ALA A 31 24.92 -6.34 -13.13
CA ALA A 31 26.21 -7.01 -13.16
C ALA A 31 27.29 -6.41 -12.24
N ALA A 32 27.07 -5.20 -11.72
CA ALA A 32 28.07 -4.46 -10.95
C ALA A 32 27.48 -3.91 -9.65
N LEU A 33 28.29 -3.96 -8.59
CA LEU A 33 28.02 -3.29 -7.32
C LEU A 33 28.08 -1.77 -7.49
N GLY A 34 27.40 -1.07 -6.59
CA GLY A 34 27.35 0.39 -6.53
C GLY A 34 26.00 0.99 -6.89
N VAL A 35 25.96 2.33 -6.88
CA VAL A 35 24.74 3.10 -7.12
C VAL A 35 24.40 3.11 -8.61
N VAL A 36 23.25 2.55 -8.97
CA VAL A 36 22.71 2.61 -10.33
C VAL A 36 21.33 3.22 -10.31
N LYS A 37 21.07 4.10 -11.29
CA LYS A 37 19.73 4.62 -11.53
C LYS A 37 18.89 3.53 -12.20
N VAL A 38 17.73 3.22 -11.62
CA VAL A 38 16.85 2.13 -12.09
C VAL A 38 15.58 2.64 -12.77
N ALA A 39 15.11 3.85 -12.43
CA ALA A 39 13.94 4.47 -13.04
C ALA A 39 13.88 5.98 -12.75
N ASP A 40 12.99 6.68 -13.45
CA ASP A 40 12.52 8.02 -13.09
C ASP A 40 11.04 7.96 -12.73
N VAL A 41 10.67 8.59 -11.61
CA VAL A 41 9.26 8.87 -11.29
C VAL A 41 8.97 10.31 -11.68
N ILE A 42 8.09 10.48 -12.66
CA ILE A 42 7.68 11.80 -13.15
C ILE A 42 6.28 12.09 -12.62
N VAL A 43 6.17 13.08 -11.75
CA VAL A 43 4.90 13.55 -11.19
C VAL A 43 4.49 14.82 -11.91
N ARG A 44 3.34 14.79 -12.58
CA ARG A 44 2.74 15.93 -13.27
C ARG A 44 1.43 16.28 -12.62
N TYR A 45 1.23 17.55 -12.27
CA TYR A 45 -0.01 18.03 -11.70
C TYR A 45 -0.29 19.48 -12.08
N VAL A 46 -1.54 19.88 -11.95
CA VAL A 46 -1.97 21.27 -12.06
C VAL A 46 -2.40 21.72 -10.67
N SER A 47 -1.81 22.79 -10.17
CA SER A 47 -2.26 23.43 -8.93
C SER A 47 -3.24 24.55 -9.28
N VAL A 48 -4.37 24.59 -8.55
CA VAL A 48 -5.34 25.69 -8.63
C VAL A 48 -5.30 26.41 -7.28
N GLY A 49 -4.60 27.54 -7.24
CA GLY A 49 -4.54 28.45 -6.09
C GLY A 49 -4.96 29.85 -6.52
N ASP A 50 -4.18 30.86 -6.15
CA ASP A 50 -4.34 32.23 -6.69
C ASP A 50 -4.15 32.28 -8.22
N GLU A 51 -3.34 31.35 -8.75
CA GLU A 51 -3.13 31.14 -10.18
C GLU A 51 -3.23 29.64 -10.53
N ILE A 52 -3.51 29.35 -11.81
CA ILE A 52 -3.46 28.01 -12.37
C ILE A 52 -2.05 27.78 -12.91
N ALA A 53 -1.32 26.83 -12.32
CA ALA A 53 0.05 26.51 -12.71
C ALA A 53 0.22 25.00 -12.94
N SER A 54 0.95 24.64 -14.00
CA SER A 54 1.34 23.27 -14.27
C SER A 54 2.74 22.99 -13.71
N HIS A 55 2.89 21.83 -13.08
CA HIS A 55 4.12 21.39 -12.44
C HIS A 55 4.53 20.03 -12.96
N GLU A 56 5.84 19.84 -13.13
CA GLU A 56 6.46 18.55 -13.42
C GLU A 56 7.67 18.36 -12.50
N VAL A 57 7.68 17.27 -11.75
CA VAL A 57 8.76 16.90 -10.83
C VAL A 57 9.29 15.54 -11.26
N THR A 58 10.60 15.45 -11.48
CA THR A 58 11.28 14.20 -11.78
C THR A 58 12.10 13.75 -10.58
N ILE A 59 11.81 12.54 -10.09
CA ILE A 59 12.49 11.93 -8.95
C ILE A 59 13.29 10.73 -9.46
N PRO A 60 14.63 10.79 -9.45
CA PRO A 60 15.45 9.67 -9.88
C PRO A 60 15.45 8.57 -8.81
N LEU A 61 15.09 7.35 -9.21
CA LEU A 61 15.20 6.18 -8.34
C LEU A 61 16.57 5.54 -8.52
N GLN A 62 17.30 5.44 -7.42
CA GLN A 62 18.62 4.83 -7.37
C GLN A 62 18.56 3.56 -6.50
N ASN A 63 19.21 2.51 -6.97
CA ASN A 63 19.46 1.30 -6.20
C ASN A 63 20.96 1.20 -5.92
N ASN A 64 21.34 1.00 -4.66
CA ASN A 64 22.73 0.73 -4.31
C ASN A 64 22.93 -0.78 -4.19
N LEU A 65 23.63 -1.36 -5.15
CA LEU A 65 23.93 -2.79 -5.13
C LEU A 65 25.10 -3.06 -4.20
N VAL A 66 24.79 -3.79 -3.14
CA VAL A 66 25.72 -4.25 -2.12
C VAL A 66 25.76 -5.77 -2.11
N SER A 67 26.68 -6.35 -1.36
CA SER A 67 26.72 -7.81 -1.18
C SER A 67 25.45 -8.34 -0.50
N ALA A 68 25.15 -9.63 -0.65
CA ALA A 68 23.97 -10.24 -0.02
C ALA A 68 23.99 -10.12 1.52
N ASP A 69 25.18 -10.23 2.13
CA ASP A 69 25.35 -10.10 3.58
C ASP A 69 25.08 -8.65 4.05
N GLU A 70 25.57 -7.65 3.30
CA GLU A 70 25.30 -6.24 3.59
C GLU A 70 23.82 -5.88 3.41
N ALA A 71 23.18 -6.39 2.35
CA ALA A 71 21.75 -6.19 2.12
C ALA A 71 20.89 -6.81 3.24
N ALA A 72 21.23 -8.03 3.67
CA ALA A 72 20.55 -8.71 4.76
C ALA A 72 20.70 -7.98 6.11
N ALA A 73 21.83 -7.30 6.32
CA ALA A 73 22.09 -6.53 7.53
C ALA A 73 21.28 -5.21 7.62
N GLN A 74 20.96 -4.57 6.48
CA GLN A 74 20.11 -3.38 6.47
C GLN A 74 18.61 -3.70 6.60
N GLY A 75 18.17 -4.83 6.04
CA GLY A 75 16.76 -5.21 6.03
C GLY A 75 15.89 -4.28 5.19
N PRO A 76 14.60 -4.63 4.98
CA PRO A 76 13.66 -3.79 4.25
C PRO A 76 13.27 -2.54 5.06
N ASP A 77 12.98 -1.45 4.36
CA ASP A 77 12.47 -0.21 4.98
C ASP A 77 11.13 -0.47 5.67
N GLY A 78 11.05 -0.12 6.95
CA GLY A 78 9.88 -0.38 7.78
C GLY A 78 8.64 0.40 7.33
N ASP A 79 8.78 1.67 6.94
CA ASP A 79 7.64 2.49 6.52
C ASP A 79 7.05 1.98 5.20
N VAL A 80 7.92 1.53 4.28
CA VAL A 80 7.50 0.90 3.01
C VAL A 80 6.84 -0.44 3.29
N THR A 81 7.45 -1.28 4.13
CA THR A 81 6.91 -2.60 4.49
C THR A 81 5.52 -2.49 5.11
N GLU A 82 5.33 -1.53 6.02
CA GLU A 82 4.06 -1.25 6.67
C GLU A 82 3.00 -0.77 5.67
N GLU A 83 3.34 0.13 4.75
CA GLU A 83 2.39 0.61 3.74
C GLU A 83 2.00 -0.49 2.75
N VAL A 84 2.96 -1.33 2.33
CA VAL A 84 2.70 -2.50 1.48
C VAL A 84 1.75 -3.48 2.18
N LEU A 85 1.93 -3.74 3.49
CA LEU A 85 1.04 -4.62 4.25
C LEU A 85 -0.40 -4.09 4.30
N ILE A 86 -0.58 -2.79 4.50
CA ILE A 86 -1.91 -2.15 4.46
C ILE A 86 -2.56 -2.31 3.07
N LEU A 87 -1.80 -2.10 2.00
CA LEU A 87 -2.32 -2.26 0.63
C LEU A 87 -2.68 -3.71 0.33
N ARG A 88 -1.85 -4.66 0.78
CA ARG A 88 -2.13 -6.10 0.70
C ARG A 88 -3.40 -6.47 1.45
N ALA A 89 -3.68 -5.87 2.62
CA ALA A 89 -4.95 -6.08 3.32
C ALA A 89 -6.16 -5.66 2.47
N GLY A 90 -6.07 -4.56 1.71
CA GLY A 90 -7.13 -4.15 0.78
C GLY A 90 -7.26 -5.07 -0.43
N GLN A 91 -6.14 -5.56 -0.97
CA GLN A 91 -6.14 -6.55 -2.04
C GLN A 91 -6.77 -7.88 -1.58
N ALA A 92 -6.43 -8.34 -0.37
CA ALA A 92 -6.98 -9.53 0.25
C ALA A 92 -8.51 -9.46 0.39
N GLN A 93 -9.06 -8.31 0.81
CA GLN A 93 -10.52 -8.13 0.86
C GLN A 93 -11.17 -8.17 -0.52
N ARG A 94 -10.57 -7.56 -1.55
CA ARG A 94 -11.10 -7.67 -2.94
C ARG A 94 -11.07 -9.11 -3.44
N GLN A 95 -9.98 -9.81 -3.19
CA GLN A 95 -9.83 -11.21 -3.57
C GLN A 95 -10.81 -12.11 -2.82
N ALA A 96 -10.94 -11.94 -1.51
CA ALA A 96 -11.86 -12.70 -0.67
C ALA A 96 -13.31 -12.48 -1.09
N ARG A 97 -13.71 -11.24 -1.40
CA ARG A 97 -15.02 -10.95 -1.97
C ARG A 97 -15.25 -11.71 -3.28
N LYS A 98 -14.28 -11.72 -4.18
CA LYS A 98 -14.39 -12.46 -5.45
C LYS A 98 -14.56 -13.96 -5.21
N LEU A 99 -13.74 -14.54 -4.34
CA LEU A 99 -13.83 -15.96 -3.98
C LEU A 99 -15.20 -16.30 -3.37
N ALA A 100 -15.70 -15.49 -2.43
CA ALA A 100 -17.00 -15.71 -1.82
C ALA A 100 -18.17 -15.49 -2.80
N ASP A 101 -18.09 -14.51 -3.71
CA ASP A 101 -19.05 -14.34 -4.82
C ASP A 101 -19.07 -15.59 -5.74
N ASP A 102 -17.92 -16.25 -5.92
CA ASP A 102 -17.75 -17.50 -6.69
C ASP A 102 -18.08 -18.77 -5.88
N GLY A 103 -18.48 -18.64 -4.61
CA GLY A 103 -18.83 -19.74 -3.70
C GLY A 103 -17.65 -20.39 -2.95
N ASP A 104 -16.41 -19.90 -3.14
CA ASP A 104 -15.22 -20.35 -2.43
C ASP A 104 -15.03 -19.58 -1.10
N TYR A 105 -15.87 -19.92 -0.12
CA TYR A 105 -15.82 -19.29 1.22
C TYR A 105 -14.56 -19.66 2.00
N GLN A 106 -14.06 -20.88 1.85
CA GLN A 106 -12.83 -21.32 2.53
C GLN A 106 -11.60 -20.58 1.98
N GLY A 107 -11.53 -20.40 0.66
CA GLY A 107 -10.51 -19.58 0.01
C GLY A 107 -10.58 -18.11 0.44
N ALA A 108 -11.79 -17.56 0.55
CA ALA A 108 -12.01 -16.20 1.05
C ALA A 108 -11.51 -16.04 2.51
N GLN A 109 -11.91 -16.95 3.41
CA GLN A 109 -11.52 -16.91 4.82
C GLN A 109 -10.01 -17.08 5.00
N SER A 110 -9.41 -18.06 4.34
CA SER A 110 -7.95 -18.30 4.42
C SER A 110 -7.14 -17.11 3.89
N THR A 111 -7.60 -16.46 2.80
CA THR A 111 -6.96 -15.26 2.27
C THR A 111 -6.96 -14.11 3.29
N LEU A 112 -8.08 -13.88 3.96
CA LEU A 112 -8.21 -12.82 4.97
C LEU A 112 -7.37 -13.12 6.22
N ARG A 113 -7.46 -14.37 6.73
CA ARG A 113 -6.75 -14.82 7.92
C ARG A 113 -5.24 -14.71 7.77
N ASN A 114 -4.70 -15.19 6.65
CA ASN A 114 -3.25 -15.16 6.41
C ASN A 114 -2.69 -13.73 6.48
N VAL A 115 -3.40 -12.76 5.90
CA VAL A 115 -2.95 -11.36 5.93
C VAL A 115 -3.15 -10.72 7.31
N ALA A 116 -4.21 -11.09 8.04
CA ALA A 116 -4.41 -10.66 9.43
C ALA A 116 -3.27 -11.13 10.34
N ASP A 117 -2.83 -12.38 10.18
CA ASP A 117 -1.71 -12.97 10.91
C ASP A 117 -0.38 -12.27 10.59
N GLU A 118 -0.13 -11.95 9.30
CA GLU A 118 1.05 -11.17 8.90
C GLU A 118 1.06 -9.77 9.53
N LEU A 119 -0.08 -9.06 9.52
CA LEU A 119 -0.22 -7.74 10.16
C LEU A 119 0.06 -7.80 11.65
N ARG A 120 -0.45 -8.83 12.36
CA ARG A 120 -0.18 -9.04 13.78
C ARG A 120 1.27 -9.35 14.07
N LYS A 121 1.91 -10.17 13.23
CA LYS A 121 3.32 -10.53 13.39
C LYS A 121 4.22 -9.31 13.24
N GLN A 122 3.87 -8.38 12.35
CA GLN A 122 4.66 -7.17 12.10
C GLN A 122 4.38 -6.04 13.12
N ALA A 123 3.22 -6.02 13.75
CA ALA A 123 2.80 -4.95 14.66
C ALA A 123 3.79 -4.64 15.80
N PRO A 124 4.40 -5.62 16.52
CA PRO A 124 5.30 -5.34 17.64
C PRO A 124 6.56 -4.56 17.27
N SER A 125 7.03 -4.71 16.03
CA SER A 125 8.22 -4.02 15.51
C SER A 125 7.90 -2.72 14.75
N SER A 126 6.62 -2.33 14.69
CA SER A 126 6.14 -1.22 13.87
C SER A 126 5.89 0.04 14.69
N ASN A 127 6.26 1.20 14.13
CA ASN A 127 5.87 2.50 14.69
C ASN A 127 4.36 2.79 14.49
N ARG A 128 3.66 1.94 13.73
CA ARG A 128 2.22 1.99 13.43
C ARG A 128 1.49 0.77 13.98
N ALA A 129 1.98 0.16 15.06
CA ALA A 129 1.38 -1.03 15.67
C ALA A 129 -0.14 -0.96 15.80
N ASP A 130 -0.68 0.14 16.34
CA ASP A 130 -2.13 0.35 16.52
C ASP A 130 -2.92 0.36 15.20
N GLU A 131 -2.30 0.81 14.11
CA GLU A 131 -2.93 0.81 12.79
C GLU A 131 -2.92 -0.59 12.18
N LEU A 132 -1.80 -1.32 12.29
CA LEU A 132 -1.69 -2.70 11.82
C LEU A 132 -2.64 -3.63 12.58
N LEU A 133 -2.75 -3.48 13.91
CA LEU A 133 -3.67 -4.26 14.73
C LEU A 133 -5.14 -3.96 14.42
N ARG A 134 -5.50 -2.69 14.22
CA ARG A 134 -6.85 -2.33 13.76
C ARG A 134 -7.16 -2.92 12.40
N GLU A 135 -6.20 -2.90 11.48
CA GLU A 135 -6.36 -3.48 10.15
C GLU A 135 -6.56 -5.01 10.22
N ALA A 136 -5.77 -5.70 11.05
CA ALA A 136 -5.95 -7.14 11.30
C ALA A 136 -7.35 -7.46 11.84
N GLN A 137 -7.84 -6.68 12.81
CA GLN A 137 -9.20 -6.84 13.36
C GLN A 137 -10.30 -6.63 12.32
N LEU A 138 -10.10 -5.74 11.35
CA LEU A 138 -11.07 -5.54 10.26
C LEU A 138 -11.09 -6.73 9.30
N LEU A 139 -9.92 -7.33 9.02
CA LEU A 139 -9.84 -8.54 8.20
C LEU A 139 -10.54 -9.73 8.88
N GLU A 140 -10.42 -9.87 10.20
CA GLU A 140 -11.10 -10.93 10.97
C GLU A 140 -12.62 -10.75 11.00
N GLN A 141 -13.09 -9.51 11.11
CA GLN A 141 -14.51 -9.21 10.95
C GLN A 141 -14.99 -9.56 9.53
N SER A 142 -14.17 -9.26 8.52
CA SER A 142 -14.45 -9.62 7.12
C SER A 142 -14.48 -11.15 6.93
N GLU A 143 -13.59 -11.87 7.61
CA GLU A 143 -13.51 -13.33 7.58
C GLU A 143 -14.79 -13.97 8.13
N ALA A 144 -15.30 -13.45 9.27
CA ALA A 144 -16.54 -13.92 9.86
C ALA A 144 -17.78 -13.67 8.97
N LEU A 145 -17.73 -12.63 8.13
CA LEU A 145 -18.77 -12.34 7.13
C LEU A 145 -18.64 -13.18 5.86
N ALA A 146 -17.44 -13.68 5.55
CA ALA A 146 -17.16 -14.56 4.41
C ALA A 146 -17.49 -16.03 4.73
N ASP A 147 -18.64 -16.30 5.36
CA ASP A 147 -19.14 -17.63 5.65
C ASP A 147 -20.36 -17.95 4.77
N GLU A 148 -20.50 -19.20 4.34
CA GLU A 148 -21.59 -19.64 3.46
C GLU A 148 -22.99 -19.26 3.98
N ARG A 149 -23.18 -19.29 5.31
CA ARG A 149 -24.49 -19.03 5.92
C ARG A 149 -24.80 -17.55 6.09
N SER A 150 -23.78 -16.69 6.06
CA SER A 150 -23.88 -15.24 6.30
C SER A 150 -23.59 -14.41 5.04
N TRP A 151 -23.14 -15.05 3.95
CA TRP A 151 -22.82 -14.36 2.72
C TRP A 151 -24.08 -13.87 2.00
N ASP A 152 -24.21 -12.57 1.86
CA ASP A 152 -25.26 -11.91 1.10
C ASP A 152 -24.73 -10.65 0.39
N ALA A 153 -25.62 -9.96 -0.31
CA ALA A 153 -25.28 -8.72 -1.01
C ALA A 153 -24.79 -7.60 -0.06
N SER A 154 -25.20 -7.62 1.22
CA SER A 154 -24.76 -6.67 2.24
C SER A 154 -23.32 -6.95 2.65
N SER A 155 -22.98 -8.21 2.93
CA SER A 155 -21.62 -8.68 3.23
C SER A 155 -20.66 -8.36 2.07
N SER A 156 -21.07 -8.66 0.83
CA SER A 156 -20.29 -8.34 -0.38
C SER A 156 -20.05 -6.83 -0.54
N LYS A 157 -21.02 -5.99 -0.19
CA LYS A 157 -20.90 -4.52 -0.22
C LYS A 157 -20.01 -3.98 0.90
N ALA A 158 -20.08 -4.55 2.09
CA ALA A 158 -19.24 -4.17 3.23
C ALA A 158 -17.76 -4.41 2.91
N LEU A 159 -17.41 -5.61 2.44
CA LEU A 159 -16.03 -5.93 2.03
C LEU A 159 -15.51 -4.99 0.93
N HIS A 160 -16.36 -4.64 -0.05
CA HIS A 160 -15.99 -3.70 -1.10
C HIS A 160 -15.70 -2.29 -0.56
N TYR A 161 -16.54 -1.79 0.36
CA TYR A 161 -16.33 -0.48 0.97
C TYR A 161 -15.03 -0.43 1.78
N ASP A 162 -14.78 -1.44 2.60
CA ASP A 162 -13.58 -1.51 3.44
C ASP A 162 -12.30 -1.62 2.59
N ALA A 163 -12.35 -2.37 1.50
CA ALA A 163 -11.22 -2.47 0.57
C ALA A 163 -10.90 -1.14 -0.12
N ASN A 164 -11.92 -0.36 -0.49
CA ASN A 164 -11.76 0.91 -1.20
C ASN A 164 -11.31 2.05 -0.29
N ARG A 165 -11.73 2.04 0.98
CA ARG A 165 -11.27 3.01 1.99
C ARG A 165 -9.74 3.04 2.12
N LYS A 166 -9.06 1.93 1.83
CA LYS A 166 -7.60 1.81 1.93
C LYS A 166 -6.87 2.43 0.73
N GLY A 167 -7.54 2.53 -0.43
CA GLY A 167 -6.99 3.13 -1.64
C GLY A 167 -7.26 4.64 -1.79
N GLN A 168 -8.21 5.18 -1.03
CA GLN A 168 -8.46 6.62 -0.99
C GLN A 168 -7.57 7.26 0.09
N GLY A 169 -6.80 8.29 -0.28
CA GLY A 169 -5.79 8.93 0.58
C GLY A 169 -6.24 9.12 2.03
N ARG A 170 -5.43 8.63 2.97
CA ARG A 170 -5.71 8.74 4.41
C ARG A 170 -5.33 10.14 4.87
N ARG A 171 -6.32 10.95 5.31
CA ARG A 171 -6.04 12.19 6.07
C ARG A 171 -5.34 11.83 7.39
N ARG A 172 -4.03 12.07 7.49
CA ARG A 172 -3.32 12.09 8.77
C ARG A 172 -3.18 13.52 9.27
N SER A 173 -3.40 13.70 10.57
CA SER A 173 -2.90 14.85 11.32
C SER A 173 -1.38 14.84 11.23
N HIS A 174 -0.82 15.94 10.74
CA HIS A 174 0.60 16.20 10.65
C HIS A 174 1.25 16.11 12.05
N ARG A 175 2.20 15.19 12.25
CA ARG A 175 3.08 15.20 13.42
C ARG A 175 4.40 15.85 12.96
N PRO A 176 4.76 17.04 13.47
CA PRO A 176 6.00 17.69 13.07
C PRO A 176 7.22 16.88 13.53
N PRO A 177 8.38 17.01 12.84
CA PRO A 177 9.61 16.32 13.20
C PRO A 177 10.01 16.64 14.65
N LYS A 178 10.45 15.61 15.38
CA LYS A 178 11.16 15.83 16.64
C LYS A 178 12.62 16.19 16.30
N ASP A 179 13.07 17.25 16.95
CA ASP A 179 14.46 17.70 17.14
C ASP A 179 15.05 18.64 16.06
N GLN A 180 14.94 19.93 16.36
CA GLN A 180 16.11 20.83 16.46
C GLN A 180 15.98 21.67 17.73
N LEU A 181 16.57 21.21 18.84
CA LEU A 181 17.08 22.01 19.95
C LEU A 181 18.31 21.30 20.54
#